data_AF-A0A1T4PPI0-F1
#
_entry.id   AF-A0A1T4PPI0-F1
#
_cell.length_a   1.000
_cell.length_b   1.000
_cell.length_c   1.000
_cell.angle_alpha   90.00
_cell.angle_beta   90.00
_cell.angle_gamma   90.00
#
_symmetry.space_group_name_H-M   'P 1'
#
loop_
_entity.id
_entity.type
_entity.pdbx_description
1 polymer ?
#
loop_
_entity_poly.entity_id
_entity_poly.type
_entity_poly.pdbx_seq_one_letter_code
_entity_poly.pdbx_strand_id
1 'polypeptide(L)' 'MGHNDDCSKDKLKVKIRQSEDGRKKKIKLENDFMSISIRIKDAKVDVDCDGD' A
#
# COMPACT_ATOMS: atom_id res chain seq x y z
N MET A 1 25.18 -19.12 -26.01
CA MET A 1 24.87 -19.80 -24.73
C MET A 1 25.65 -19.07 -23.65
N GLY A 2 25.10 -18.45 -22.61
CA GLY A 2 23.73 -18.10 -22.28
C GLY A 2 23.77 -16.71 -21.64
N HIS A 3 22.67 -15.96 -21.76
CA HIS A 3 22.47 -14.78 -20.94
C HIS A 3 22.49 -15.26 -19.48
N ASN A 4 23.46 -14.77 -18.69
CA ASN A 4 23.35 -14.87 -17.24
C ASN A 4 22.26 -13.89 -16.84
N ASP A 5 21.02 -14.37 -16.85
CA ASP A 5 19.88 -13.71 -16.23
C ASP A 5 20.19 -13.55 -14.74
N ASP A 6 20.83 -12.43 -14.40
CA ASP A 6 20.85 -11.86 -13.06
C ASP A 6 19.42 -11.39 -12.74
N CYS A 7 18.50 -12.35 -12.65
CA CYS A 7 17.10 -12.23 -12.25
C CYS A 7 17.02 -11.96 -10.74
N SER A 8 17.87 -11.06 -10.26
CA SER A 8 17.98 -10.64 -8.87
C SER A 8 17.74 -9.14 -8.69
N LYS A 9 17.63 -8.37 -9.79
CA LYS A 9 17.61 -6.91 -9.75
C LYS A 9 16.23 -6.28 -9.60
N ASP A 10 15.16 -6.87 -10.13
CA ASP A 10 13.83 -6.26 -10.03
C ASP A 10 12.99 -6.85 -8.88
N LYS A 11 13.42 -6.65 -7.63
CA LYS A 11 12.64 -7.07 -6.46
C LYS A 11 11.73 -5.93 -6.00
N LEU A 12 10.44 -6.09 -6.22
CA LEU A 12 9.42 -5.18 -5.70
C LEU A 12 9.45 -5.17 -4.15
N LYS A 13 9.81 -4.03 -3.57
CA LYS A 13 9.82 -3.82 -2.12
C LYS A 13 8.45 -3.36 -1.65
N VAL A 14 7.85 -4.10 -0.74
CA VAL A 14 6.56 -3.77 -0.14
C VAL A 14 6.74 -3.38 1.32
N LYS A 15 6.24 -2.22 1.73
CA LYS A 15 6.18 -1.78 3.13
C LYS A 15 4.74 -1.50 3.51
N ILE A 16 4.27 -2.16 4.57
CA ILE A 16 2.93 -1.97 5.14
C ILE A 16 3.07 -1.37 6.52
N ARG A 17 2.39 -0.26 6.78
CA ARG A 17 2.29 0.36 8.11
C ARG A 17 0.82 0.56 8.46
N GLN A 18 0.41 -0.01 9.58
CA GLN A 18 -0.90 0.24 10.18
C GLN A 18 -0.77 1.34 11.26
N SER A 19 -1.81 2.16 11.44
CA SER A 19 -1.85 3.07 12.59
C SER A 19 -2.16 2.32 13.87
N GLU A 20 -1.80 2.91 15.00
CA GLU A 20 -2.02 2.34 16.33
C GLU A 20 -3.52 2.12 16.61
N ASP A 21 -4.37 3.02 16.12
CA ASP A 21 -5.83 2.95 16.19
C ASP A 21 -6.46 1.98 15.17
N GLY A 22 -5.66 1.34 14.31
CA GLY A 22 -6.11 0.37 13.30
C GLY A 22 -6.85 0.96 12.09
N ARG A 23 -7.36 2.19 12.19
CA ARG A 23 -8.21 2.87 11.20
C ARG A 23 -7.49 3.43 9.97
N LYS A 24 -6.15 3.45 9.98
CA LYS A 24 -5.36 3.94 8.85
C LYS A 24 -4.33 2.91 8.45
N LYS A 25 -4.16 2.73 7.14
CA LYS A 25 -3.13 1.85 6.57
C LYS A 25 -2.38 2.58 5.48
N LYS A 26 -1.05 2.45 5.47
CA LYS A 26 -0.19 2.95 4.41
C LYS A 26 0.54 1.77 3.77
N ILE A 27 0.39 1.62 2.47
CA ILE A 27 1.08 0.60 1.67
C ILE A 27 2.02 1.35 0.72
N LYS A 28 3.32 1.04 0.78
CA LYS A 28 4.33 1.57 -0.13
C LYS A 28 4.88 0.41 -0.97
N LEU A 29 4.77 0.53 -2.28
CA LEU A 29 5.34 -0.38 -3.27
C LEU A 29 6.48 0.39 -3.96
N GLU A 30 7.69 -0.15 -3.94
CA GLU A 30 8.90 0.52 -4.44
C GLU A 30 9.74 -0.47 -5.24
N ASN A 31 10.12 -0.08 -6.45
CA ASN A 31 11.14 -0.73 -7.28
C ASN A 31 12.04 0.37 -7.88
N ASP A 32 13.15 0.00 -8.54
CA ASP A 32 14.11 0.97 -9.08
C ASP A 32 13.49 2.01 -10.05
N PHE A 33 12.44 1.63 -10.77
CA PHE A 33 11.77 2.49 -11.76
C PHE A 33 10.54 3.23 -11.22
N MET A 34 9.97 2.80 -10.09
CA MET A 34 8.64 3.25 -9.69
C MET A 34 8.41 3.17 -8.19
N SER A 35 7.73 4.19 -7.64
CA SER A 35 7.23 4.16 -6.28
C SER A 35 5.76 4.56 -6.22
N ILE A 36 4.92 3.70 -5.63
CA ILE A 36 3.51 3.97 -5.36
C ILE A 36 3.31 4.01 -3.85
N SER A 37 2.55 4.99 -3.37
CA SER A 37 2.11 5.05 -1.97
C SER A 37 0.59 5.15 -1.90
N ILE A 38 -0.05 4.15 -1.32
CA ILE A 38 -1.51 4.10 -1.10
C ILE A 38 -1.78 4.40 0.38
N ARG A 39 -2.67 5.33 0.66
CA ARG A 39 -3.17 5.62 2.02
C ARG A 39 -4.65 5.28 2.09
N ILE A 40 -4.98 4.36 2.97
CA ILE A 40 -6.34 3.95 3.27
C ILE A 40 -6.69 4.58 4.61
N LYS A 41 -7.80 5.32 4.65
CA LYS A 41 -8.40 5.85 5.86
C LYS A 41 -9.81 5.27 5.93
N ASP A 42 -10.13 4.64 7.05
CA ASP A 42 -11.49 4.19 7.32
C ASP A 42 -12.41 5.41 7.26
N ALA A 43 -13.36 5.39 6.32
CA ALA A 43 -14.37 6.43 6.23
C ALA A 43 -15.33 6.19 7.39
N LYS A 44 -15.38 7.14 8.33
CA LYS A 44 -16.45 7.17 9.32
C LYS A 44 -17.72 7.55 8.55
N VAL A 45 -18.52 6.56 8.18
CA VAL A 45 -19.89 6.80 7.72
C VAL A 45 -20.67 7.15 8.98
N ASP A 46 -20.94 8.44 9.17
CA ASP A 46 -21.99 8.86 10.10
C ASP A 46 -23.30 8.53 9.38
N VAL A 47 -24.04 7.58 9.93
CA VAL A 47 -25.40 7.30 9.47
C VAL A 47 -26.26 8.31 10.20
N ASP A 48 -26.55 9.44 9.54
CA ASP A 48 -27.59 10.35 10.01
C ASP A 48 -28.92 9.60 9.90
N CYS A 49 -29.43 9.15 11.05
CA CYS A 49 -30.77 8.62 11.17
C CYS A 49 -31.74 9.81 11.14
N ASP A 50 -31.94 10.44 9.98
CA ASP A 50 -33.09 11.28 9.72
C ASP A 50 -34.31 10.35 9.62
N GLY A 51 -34.86 10.01 10.78
CA GLY A 51 -36.14 9.31 10.90
C GLY A 51 -37.29 10.27 10.64
N ASP A 52 -38.10 9.94 9.63
CA ASP A 52 -39.46 10.47 9.42
C ASP A 52 -40.49 9.42 9.88
#